data_AF-G3AJD9-F1
#
_entry.id   AF-G3AJD9-F1
#
_cell.length_a   1.000
_cell.length_b   1.000
_cell.length_c   1.000
_cell.angle_alpha   90.00
_cell.angle_beta   90.00
_cell.angle_gamma   90.00
#
_symmetry.space_group_name_H-M   'P 1'
#
loop_
_entity.id
_entity.type
_entity.pdbx_description
1 polymer ?
#
loop_
_entity_poly.entity_id
_entity_poly.type
_entity_poly.pdbx_seq_one_letter_code
_entity_poly.pdbx_strand_id
1 'polypeptide(L)'
;MGGEEDQLTGDLGYNGFEVSLNYFTSLPDVVSIVSSELTVIFKSFLKKDPKTKEKALTDFITYLESSENEASISDYLTISAWIQTYPKLAIENSRNIRVLAHQAQATYLKKVGGKTFSKYLKSCLPVWLLGVFDADKSVSSTAYTGLLESFQNDKSRVDEKIWIIFADAILNLIATIVVIEGPETMSDKRYTSESEISLKYDRALSSSLSMLMKLISLINDDKLTIDSKEDLNKIENILNSELLWDKLGSSIKGDTMNLPLFKSLLMLLSRVFDMNKTNKFIAQIKDIKGIYKTISKRFFKIKLVNDSKSSSGAIIYSNVILQFWSTIITLTDFSIKASDQGFKVKKNFWNLGGSKAVGRFYEYLRIGSCNSDPIYYQLICKLFDVFQVLYEKEEEAAVVDFVSEDEFEYITGLFLKQFTSNQPRFKASAL
;
A
#
# COMPACT_ATOMS: atom_id res chain seq x y z
N MET A 1 6.62 -15.13 35.41
CA MET A 1 5.66 -15.23 34.30
C MET A 1 6.25 -14.42 33.16
N GLY A 2 6.96 -15.09 32.25
CA GLY A 2 7.52 -14.43 31.07
C GLY A 2 6.36 -14.04 30.18
N GLY A 3 6.28 -12.75 29.83
CA GLY A 3 5.24 -12.24 28.94
C GLY A 3 5.29 -12.99 27.62
N GLU A 4 4.14 -13.52 27.21
CA GLU A 4 3.90 -13.87 25.82
C GLU A 4 4.36 -12.69 24.97
N GLU A 5 5.31 -12.90 24.06
CA GLU A 5 5.68 -11.89 23.08
C GLU A 5 4.39 -11.44 22.38
N ASP A 6 4.18 -10.13 22.28
CA ASP A 6 3.02 -9.48 21.62
C ASP A 6 2.94 -9.92 20.14
N GLN A 7 2.40 -11.12 19.93
CA GLN A 7 2.31 -11.74 18.62
C GLN A 7 1.10 -11.16 17.90
N LEU A 8 1.32 -10.69 16.66
CA LEU A 8 0.25 -10.25 15.78
C LEU A 8 -0.79 -11.38 15.62
N THR A 9 -2.01 -11.15 16.11
CA THR A 9 -3.09 -12.15 16.11
C THR A 9 -3.95 -12.09 14.85
N GLY A 10 -3.96 -10.95 14.16
CA GLY A 10 -4.89 -10.66 13.06
C GLY A 10 -6.25 -10.15 13.51
N ASP A 11 -6.50 -10.05 14.82
CA ASP A 11 -7.74 -9.47 15.36
C ASP A 11 -7.76 -7.95 15.18
N LEU A 12 -8.86 -7.45 14.61
CA LEU A 12 -9.15 -6.04 14.38
C LEU A 12 -10.20 -5.50 15.36
N GLY A 13 -10.67 -6.32 16.30
CA GLY A 13 -11.69 -6.00 17.29
C GLY A 13 -11.12 -5.34 18.54
N TYR A 14 -11.82 -4.32 19.05
CA TYR A 14 -11.46 -3.60 20.28
C TYR A 14 -12.61 -3.55 21.29
N ASN A 15 -13.66 -4.36 21.08
CA ASN A 15 -14.93 -4.27 21.80
C ASN A 15 -15.35 -5.57 22.49
N GLY A 16 -14.40 -6.47 22.76
CA GLY A 16 -14.66 -7.76 23.41
C GLY A 16 -15.19 -8.84 22.47
N PHE A 17 -15.15 -8.60 21.16
CA PHE A 17 -15.40 -9.59 20.12
C PHE A 17 -14.37 -9.42 19.01
N GLU A 18 -13.97 -10.54 18.40
CA GLU A 18 -12.97 -10.55 17.34
C GLU A 18 -13.54 -10.02 16.02
N VAL A 19 -12.68 -9.40 15.22
CA VAL A 19 -12.97 -8.91 13.88
C VAL A 19 -11.83 -9.32 12.96
N SER A 20 -12.14 -9.86 11.77
CA SER A 20 -11.12 -10.34 10.83
C SER A 20 -11.42 -9.98 9.38
N LEU A 21 -10.39 -9.97 8.54
CA LEU A 21 -10.51 -9.80 7.08
C LEU A 21 -10.73 -11.12 6.35
N ASN A 22 -10.14 -12.21 6.82
CA ASN A 22 -10.31 -13.53 6.23
C ASN A 22 -11.78 -13.99 6.20
N TYR A 23 -12.09 -14.97 5.34
CA TYR A 23 -13.49 -15.37 5.09
C TYR A 23 -14.06 -16.40 6.09
N PHE A 24 -13.26 -16.90 7.03
CA PHE A 24 -13.59 -18.10 7.81
C PHE A 24 -13.56 -17.92 9.33
N THR A 25 -12.87 -16.91 9.87
CA THR A 25 -12.88 -16.57 11.30
C THR A 25 -13.80 -15.40 11.59
N SER A 26 -14.13 -15.23 12.88
CA SER A 26 -14.81 -14.04 13.42
C SER A 26 -16.07 -13.67 12.61
N LEU A 27 -16.86 -14.70 12.28
CA LEU A 27 -18.17 -14.57 11.63
C LEU A 27 -19.23 -14.17 12.67
N PRO A 28 -20.21 -13.33 12.28
CA PRO A 28 -21.24 -12.88 13.21
C PRO A 28 -22.20 -14.01 13.62
N ASP A 29 -22.64 -14.00 14.88
CA ASP A 29 -23.78 -14.80 15.32
C ASP A 29 -25.08 -14.13 14.86
N VAL A 30 -25.50 -14.47 13.64
CA VAL A 30 -26.69 -13.90 13.00
C VAL A 30 -28.00 -14.40 13.60
N VAL A 31 -27.99 -15.50 14.38
CA VAL A 31 -29.21 -16.10 14.94
C VAL A 31 -29.69 -15.31 16.16
N SER A 32 -28.76 -14.70 16.89
CA SER A 32 -29.05 -13.90 18.08
C SER A 32 -29.51 -12.46 17.76
N ILE A 33 -29.53 -12.05 16.49
CA ILE A 33 -30.06 -10.74 16.09
C ILE A 33 -31.56 -10.67 16.34
N VAL A 34 -32.01 -9.65 17.06
CA VAL A 34 -33.41 -9.50 17.50
C VAL A 34 -34.39 -9.39 16.34
N SER A 35 -34.02 -8.65 15.28
CA SER A 35 -34.87 -8.46 14.10
C SER A 35 -34.74 -9.65 13.14
N SER A 36 -35.87 -10.28 12.79
CA SER A 36 -35.93 -11.37 11.82
C SER A 36 -35.56 -10.90 10.40
N GLU A 37 -35.90 -9.67 10.05
CA GLU A 37 -35.51 -9.06 8.77
C GLU A 37 -33.99 -8.85 8.70
N LEU A 38 -33.39 -8.28 9.74
CA LEU A 38 -31.93 -8.16 9.83
C LEU A 38 -31.24 -9.53 9.80
N THR A 39 -31.79 -10.52 10.51
CA THR A 39 -31.27 -11.90 10.46
C THR A 39 -31.19 -12.43 9.03
N VAL A 40 -32.21 -12.17 8.19
CA VAL A 40 -32.24 -12.59 6.78
C VAL A 40 -31.21 -11.81 5.94
N ILE A 41 -31.09 -10.51 6.17
CA ILE A 41 -30.10 -9.64 5.51
C ILE A 41 -28.68 -10.11 5.84
N PHE A 42 -28.36 -10.31 7.12
CA PHE A 42 -27.04 -10.76 7.57
C PHE A 42 -26.69 -12.17 7.08
N LYS A 43 -27.64 -13.11 7.09
CA LYS A 43 -27.45 -14.42 6.44
C LYS A 43 -27.13 -14.29 4.95
N SER A 44 -27.66 -13.27 4.28
CA SER A 44 -27.41 -13.02 2.86
C SER A 44 -26.02 -12.42 2.60
N PHE A 45 -25.45 -11.64 3.53
CA PHE A 45 -24.05 -11.20 3.45
C PHE A 45 -23.04 -12.35 3.48
N LEU A 46 -23.36 -13.43 4.21
CA LEU A 46 -22.51 -14.61 4.36
C LEU A 46 -22.55 -15.57 3.15
N LYS A 47 -23.49 -15.37 2.23
CA LYS A 47 -23.56 -16.16 0.99
C LYS A 47 -22.37 -15.86 0.08
N LYS A 48 -22.06 -16.78 -0.84
CA LYS A 48 -20.95 -16.61 -1.79
C LYS A 48 -21.32 -15.80 -3.03
N ASP A 49 -22.59 -15.83 -3.44
CA ASP A 49 -23.07 -15.15 -4.65
C ASP A 49 -23.00 -13.61 -4.53
N PRO A 50 -22.24 -12.91 -5.39
CA PRO A 50 -22.10 -11.45 -5.33
C PRO A 50 -23.43 -10.70 -5.49
N LYS A 51 -24.32 -11.14 -6.38
CA LYS A 51 -25.61 -10.47 -6.62
C LYS A 51 -26.50 -10.51 -5.38
N THR A 52 -26.48 -11.63 -4.66
CA THR A 52 -27.21 -11.76 -3.40
C THR A 52 -26.67 -10.82 -2.32
N LYS A 53 -25.35 -10.65 -2.24
CA LYS A 53 -24.73 -9.67 -1.33
C LYS A 53 -25.08 -8.23 -1.71
N GLU A 54 -25.03 -7.89 -3.01
CA GLU A 54 -25.40 -6.55 -3.50
C GLU A 54 -26.85 -6.22 -3.16
N LYS A 55 -27.78 -7.14 -3.41
CA LYS A 55 -29.18 -6.97 -3.02
C LYS A 55 -29.32 -6.79 -1.50
N ALA A 56 -28.68 -7.66 -0.71
CA ALA A 56 -28.74 -7.58 0.74
C ALA A 56 -28.17 -6.25 1.28
N LEU A 57 -27.16 -5.67 0.64
CA LEU A 57 -26.60 -4.38 1.04
C LEU A 57 -27.56 -3.24 0.74
N THR A 58 -28.24 -3.27 -0.41
CA THR A 58 -29.31 -2.32 -0.73
C THR A 58 -30.46 -2.43 0.27
N ASP A 59 -30.93 -3.66 0.53
CA ASP A 59 -32.00 -3.93 1.50
C ASP A 59 -31.60 -3.44 2.91
N PHE A 60 -30.34 -3.64 3.31
CA PHE A 60 -29.81 -3.14 4.57
C PHE A 60 -29.80 -1.61 4.65
N ILE A 61 -29.32 -0.92 3.61
CA ILE A 61 -29.33 0.55 3.58
C ILE A 61 -30.77 1.07 3.70
N THR A 62 -31.72 0.49 2.98
CA THR A 62 -33.15 0.83 3.11
C THR A 62 -33.67 0.57 4.52
N TYR A 63 -33.31 -0.57 5.12
CA TYR A 63 -33.69 -0.89 6.50
C TYR A 63 -33.18 0.14 7.51
N LEU A 64 -31.93 0.59 7.36
CA LEU A 64 -31.31 1.61 8.20
C LEU A 64 -31.99 2.98 8.07
N GLU A 65 -32.62 3.28 6.93
CA GLU A 65 -33.25 4.58 6.70
C GLU A 65 -34.57 4.74 7.45
N SER A 66 -35.29 3.65 7.70
CA SER A 66 -36.57 3.66 8.43
C SER A 66 -36.42 4.00 9.91
N SER A 67 -37.20 4.99 10.38
CA SER A 67 -37.23 5.38 11.80
C SER A 67 -37.85 4.31 12.70
N GLU A 68 -38.70 3.42 12.17
CA GLU A 68 -39.30 2.33 12.94
C GLU A 68 -38.27 1.29 13.39
N ASN A 69 -37.11 1.26 12.73
CA ASN A 69 -36.04 0.31 12.98
C ASN A 69 -34.98 0.82 13.98
N GLU A 70 -35.11 2.04 14.53
CA GLU A 70 -34.05 2.67 15.35
C GLU A 70 -33.59 1.80 16.54
N ALA A 71 -34.53 1.09 17.18
CA ALA A 71 -34.22 0.20 18.29
C ALA A 71 -33.43 -1.06 17.86
N SER A 72 -33.79 -1.69 16.73
CA SER A 72 -33.13 -2.91 16.25
C SER A 72 -31.76 -2.64 15.65
N ILE A 73 -31.56 -1.47 15.03
CA ILE A 73 -30.26 -1.06 14.48
C ILE A 73 -29.27 -0.69 15.58
N SER A 74 -29.76 -0.15 16.70
CA SER A 74 -28.93 0.27 17.84
C SER A 74 -28.62 -0.86 18.82
N ASP A 75 -29.24 -2.03 18.63
CA ASP A 75 -28.96 -3.22 19.43
C ASP A 75 -27.50 -3.67 19.32
N TYR A 76 -26.94 -4.11 20.45
CA TYR A 76 -25.54 -4.51 20.55
C TYR A 76 -25.19 -5.65 19.60
N LEU A 77 -26.05 -6.66 19.47
CA LEU A 77 -25.79 -7.82 18.63
C LEU A 77 -25.84 -7.44 17.15
N THR A 78 -26.75 -6.53 16.76
CA THR A 78 -26.77 -5.95 15.41
C THR A 78 -25.47 -5.19 15.10
N ILE A 79 -25.03 -4.31 16.01
CA ILE A 79 -23.80 -3.52 15.81
C ILE A 79 -22.59 -4.45 15.72
N SER A 80 -22.46 -5.40 16.64
CA SER A 80 -21.38 -6.39 16.63
C SER A 80 -21.37 -7.18 15.31
N ALA A 81 -22.53 -7.65 14.87
CA ALA A 81 -22.65 -8.41 13.63
C ALA A 81 -22.20 -7.58 12.42
N TRP A 82 -22.56 -6.30 12.35
CA TRP A 82 -22.10 -5.41 11.29
C TRP A 82 -20.59 -5.20 11.33
N ILE A 83 -20.03 -4.91 12.51
CA ILE A 83 -18.58 -4.65 12.66
C ILE A 83 -17.75 -5.88 12.25
N GLN A 84 -18.25 -7.11 12.47
CA GLN A 84 -17.61 -8.35 12.02
C GLN A 84 -17.78 -8.62 10.51
N THR A 85 -18.88 -8.15 9.92
CA THR A 85 -19.23 -8.39 8.51
C THR A 85 -18.61 -7.35 7.57
N TYR A 86 -18.60 -6.09 7.97
CA TYR A 86 -18.18 -4.95 7.16
C TYR A 86 -16.76 -5.12 6.57
N PRO A 87 -15.72 -5.53 7.33
CA PRO A 87 -14.38 -5.73 6.79
C PRO A 87 -14.33 -6.72 5.63
N LYS A 88 -15.13 -7.79 5.71
CA LYS A 88 -15.21 -8.82 4.67
C LYS A 88 -15.88 -8.31 3.40
N LEU A 89 -16.93 -7.48 3.54
CA LEU A 89 -17.63 -6.86 2.40
C LEU A 89 -16.83 -5.72 1.76
N ALA A 90 -16.14 -4.91 2.57
CA ALA A 90 -15.36 -3.76 2.11
C ALA A 90 -14.18 -4.13 1.20
N ILE A 91 -13.74 -5.39 1.22
CA ILE A 91 -12.64 -5.89 0.38
C ILE A 91 -13.10 -6.75 -0.81
N GLU A 92 -14.41 -6.96 -1.00
CA GLU A 92 -14.94 -7.87 -2.04
C GLU A 92 -14.50 -7.50 -3.46
N ASN A 93 -14.44 -8.49 -4.34
CA ASN A 93 -14.04 -8.26 -5.74
C ASN A 93 -15.03 -7.40 -6.51
N SER A 94 -16.33 -7.57 -6.28
CA SER A 94 -17.33 -6.67 -6.87
C SER A 94 -17.13 -5.25 -6.35
N ARG A 95 -16.85 -4.33 -7.26
CA ARG A 95 -16.80 -2.89 -7.00
C ARG A 95 -18.11 -2.40 -6.36
N ASN A 96 -19.25 -2.86 -6.87
CA ASN A 96 -20.55 -2.42 -6.36
C ASN A 96 -20.76 -2.83 -4.90
N ILE A 97 -20.34 -4.04 -4.51
CA ILE A 97 -20.36 -4.47 -3.10
C ILE A 97 -19.51 -3.54 -2.24
N ARG A 98 -18.28 -3.19 -2.67
CA ARG A 98 -17.42 -2.29 -1.89
C ARG A 98 -18.02 -0.88 -1.73
N VAL A 99 -18.58 -0.32 -2.80
CA VAL A 99 -19.31 0.97 -2.75
C VAL A 99 -20.45 0.90 -1.74
N LEU A 100 -21.32 -0.10 -1.86
CA LEU A 100 -22.48 -0.27 -0.99
C LEU A 100 -22.07 -0.56 0.46
N ALA A 101 -20.99 -1.30 0.69
CA ALA A 101 -20.47 -1.56 2.04
C ALA A 101 -20.02 -0.27 2.74
N HIS A 102 -19.29 0.61 2.05
CA HIS A 102 -18.91 1.92 2.61
C HIS A 102 -20.11 2.85 2.78
N GLN A 103 -21.08 2.82 1.87
CA GLN A 103 -22.33 3.58 2.01
C GLN A 103 -23.15 3.08 3.22
N ALA A 104 -23.27 1.78 3.40
CA ALA A 104 -23.93 1.16 4.55
C ALA A 104 -23.21 1.53 5.85
N GLN A 105 -21.88 1.47 5.90
CA GLN A 105 -21.09 1.90 7.06
C GLN A 105 -21.36 3.36 7.45
N ALA A 106 -21.39 4.27 6.46
CA ALA A 106 -21.68 5.69 6.68
C ALA A 106 -23.11 5.91 7.19
N THR A 107 -24.07 5.28 6.52
CA THR A 107 -25.49 5.34 6.88
C THR A 107 -25.73 4.79 8.27
N TYR A 108 -25.05 3.69 8.63
CA TYR A 108 -25.24 3.04 9.90
C TYR A 108 -24.72 3.87 11.06
N LEU A 109 -23.51 4.45 10.95
CA LEU A 109 -23.00 5.40 11.94
C LEU A 109 -23.95 6.59 12.11
N LYS A 110 -24.45 7.16 11.00
CA LYS A 110 -25.40 8.27 11.02
C LYS A 110 -26.68 7.92 11.77
N LYS A 111 -27.20 6.71 11.58
CA LYS A 111 -28.49 6.27 12.14
C LYS A 111 -28.40 5.79 13.59
N VAL A 112 -27.33 5.08 13.97
CA VAL A 112 -27.07 4.71 15.37
C VAL A 112 -26.62 5.92 16.20
N GLY A 113 -26.01 6.90 15.55
CA GLY A 113 -25.54 8.14 16.17
C GLY A 113 -24.15 8.00 16.79
N GLY A 114 -23.36 9.08 16.67
CA GLY A 114 -21.95 9.08 17.09
C GLY A 114 -21.74 8.77 18.58
N LYS A 115 -22.67 9.14 19.47
CA LYS A 115 -22.55 8.84 20.90
C LYS A 115 -22.51 7.33 21.16
N THR A 116 -23.42 6.58 20.55
CA THR A 116 -23.52 5.13 20.70
C THR A 116 -22.44 4.40 19.89
N PHE A 117 -22.15 4.88 18.68
CA PHE A 117 -21.25 4.21 17.75
C PHE A 117 -19.76 4.47 18.02
N SER A 118 -19.40 5.59 18.65
CA SER A 118 -18.00 6.04 18.84
C SER A 118 -17.07 4.97 19.42
N LYS A 119 -17.56 4.17 20.37
CA LYS A 119 -16.77 3.09 21.01
C LYS A 119 -16.34 1.99 20.04
N TYR A 120 -17.04 1.81 18.91
CA TYR A 120 -16.72 0.80 17.90
C TYR A 120 -15.84 1.33 16.76
N LEU A 121 -15.59 2.65 16.70
CA LEU A 121 -14.81 3.26 15.62
C LEU A 121 -13.43 2.62 15.50
N LYS A 122 -12.78 2.28 16.62
CA LYS A 122 -11.47 1.65 16.59
C LYS A 122 -11.45 0.32 15.80
N SER A 123 -12.57 -0.41 15.78
CA SER A 123 -12.72 -1.70 15.12
C SER A 123 -13.11 -1.62 13.63
N CYS A 124 -13.71 -0.52 13.17
CA CYS A 124 -14.19 -0.40 11.78
C CYS A 124 -13.58 0.76 10.99
N LEU A 125 -13.10 1.81 11.66
CA LEU A 125 -12.57 3.00 11.01
C LEU A 125 -11.30 2.71 10.19
N PRO A 126 -10.35 1.86 10.64
CA PRO A 126 -9.20 1.49 9.80
C PRO A 126 -9.60 0.92 8.44
N VAL A 127 -10.60 0.02 8.41
CA VAL A 127 -11.13 -0.58 7.18
C VAL A 127 -11.86 0.45 6.32
N TRP A 128 -12.55 1.41 6.95
CA TRP A 128 -13.16 2.51 6.21
C TRP A 128 -12.12 3.42 5.55
N LEU A 129 -11.03 3.73 6.26
CA LEU A 129 -9.90 4.49 5.71
C LEU A 129 -9.15 3.71 4.62
N LEU A 130 -9.09 2.37 4.70
CA LEU A 130 -8.57 1.53 3.61
C LEU A 130 -9.32 1.80 2.30
N GLY A 131 -10.65 1.92 2.37
CA GLY A 131 -11.51 2.25 1.23
C GLY A 131 -11.19 3.58 0.55
N VAL A 132 -10.70 4.58 1.30
CA VAL A 132 -10.27 5.89 0.74
C VAL A 132 -9.11 5.73 -0.24
N PHE A 133 -8.33 4.65 -0.12
CA PHE A 133 -7.22 4.31 -1.01
C PHE A 133 -7.57 3.18 -1.99
N ASP A 134 -8.84 2.87 -2.21
CA ASP A 134 -9.23 1.91 -3.26
C ASP A 134 -8.85 2.47 -4.64
N ALA A 135 -8.31 1.61 -5.50
CA ALA A 135 -7.91 1.98 -6.85
C ALA A 135 -9.10 2.40 -7.73
N ASP A 136 -10.31 1.92 -7.43
CA ASP A 136 -11.53 2.37 -8.09
C ASP A 136 -12.01 3.70 -7.50
N LYS A 137 -12.16 4.70 -8.37
CA LYS A 137 -12.51 6.06 -7.95
C LYS A 137 -13.91 6.14 -7.32
N SER A 138 -14.84 5.29 -7.72
CA SER A 138 -16.19 5.28 -7.14
C SER A 138 -16.16 4.80 -5.69
N VAL A 139 -15.38 3.74 -5.41
CA VAL A 139 -15.21 3.21 -4.06
C VAL A 139 -14.52 4.22 -3.15
N SER A 140 -13.38 4.76 -3.58
CA SER A 140 -12.62 5.74 -2.79
C SER A 140 -13.38 7.03 -2.53
N SER A 141 -14.14 7.51 -3.52
CA SER A 141 -14.97 8.71 -3.34
C SER A 141 -16.14 8.44 -2.38
N THR A 142 -16.82 7.30 -2.48
CA THR A 142 -17.89 6.94 -1.53
C THR A 142 -17.38 6.79 -0.11
N ALA A 143 -16.25 6.11 0.09
CA ALA A 143 -15.63 5.96 1.40
C ALA A 143 -15.27 7.32 2.01
N TYR A 144 -14.63 8.20 1.23
CA TYR A 144 -14.22 9.53 1.69
C TYR A 144 -15.39 10.46 1.97
N THR A 145 -16.39 10.52 1.08
CA THR A 145 -17.59 11.34 1.29
C THR A 145 -18.36 10.87 2.53
N GLY A 146 -18.52 9.56 2.71
CA GLY A 146 -19.16 9.01 3.91
C GLY A 146 -18.43 9.37 5.20
N LEU A 147 -17.09 9.37 5.19
CA LEU A 147 -16.28 9.86 6.32
C LEU A 147 -16.52 11.35 6.55
N LEU A 148 -16.38 12.19 5.52
CA LEU A 148 -16.60 13.64 5.67
C LEU A 148 -17.96 13.94 6.28
N GLU A 149 -19.03 13.39 5.73
CA GLU A 149 -20.38 13.61 6.25
C GLU A 149 -20.54 13.13 7.70
N SER A 150 -19.99 11.95 8.03
CA SER A 150 -20.02 11.39 9.39
C SER A 150 -19.22 12.21 10.41
N PHE A 151 -18.22 12.95 9.94
CA PHE A 151 -17.36 13.80 10.74
C PHE A 151 -17.61 15.29 10.50
N GLN A 152 -18.88 15.66 10.27
CA GLN A 152 -19.36 17.05 10.20
C GLN A 152 -18.74 17.89 9.07
N ASN A 153 -18.35 17.22 7.97
CA ASN A 153 -17.63 17.80 6.83
C ASN A 153 -16.30 18.48 7.22
N ASP A 154 -15.72 18.10 8.36
CA ASP A 154 -14.44 18.63 8.84
C ASP A 154 -13.29 17.89 8.15
N LYS A 155 -12.75 18.48 7.08
CA LYS A 155 -11.59 17.92 6.35
C LYS A 155 -10.38 17.73 7.26
N SER A 156 -10.12 18.65 8.19
CA SER A 156 -8.98 18.50 9.13
C SER A 156 -9.14 17.24 9.99
N ARG A 157 -10.39 16.89 10.33
CA ARG A 157 -10.68 15.70 11.10
C ARG A 157 -10.43 14.42 10.31
N VAL A 158 -10.91 14.36 9.07
CA VAL A 158 -10.79 13.17 8.20
C VAL A 158 -9.37 13.01 7.66
N ASP A 159 -8.73 14.09 7.25
CA ASP A 159 -7.43 14.05 6.59
C ASP A 159 -6.27 13.96 7.59
N GLU A 160 -6.46 14.33 8.85
CA GLU A 160 -5.39 14.39 9.85
C GLU A 160 -5.77 13.80 11.22
N LYS A 161 -6.75 14.36 11.93
CA LYS A 161 -6.99 13.99 13.35
C LYS A 161 -7.35 12.51 13.53
N ILE A 162 -8.17 11.94 12.66
CA ILE A 162 -8.52 10.52 12.70
C ILE A 162 -7.28 9.63 12.53
N TRP A 163 -6.36 10.00 11.65
CA TRP A 163 -5.13 9.26 11.42
C TRP A 163 -4.22 9.23 12.65
N ILE A 164 -4.21 10.33 13.41
CA ILE A 164 -3.44 10.45 14.65
C ILE A 164 -4.12 9.66 15.77
N ILE A 165 -5.43 9.83 15.97
CA ILE A 165 -6.18 9.22 17.07
C ILE A 165 -6.22 7.69 16.95
N PHE A 166 -6.31 7.16 15.73
CA PHE A 166 -6.46 5.73 15.47
C PHE A 166 -5.21 5.11 14.84
N ALA A 167 -4.04 5.73 15.02
CA ALA A 167 -2.78 5.29 14.39
C ALA A 167 -2.45 3.83 14.73
N ASP A 168 -2.63 3.41 15.98
CA ASP A 168 -2.38 2.05 16.45
C ASP A 168 -3.29 1.02 15.76
N ALA A 169 -4.58 1.33 15.64
CA ALA A 169 -5.55 0.47 14.98
C ALA A 169 -5.36 0.42 13.46
N ILE A 170 -4.93 1.53 12.86
CA ILE A 170 -4.54 1.59 11.45
C ILE A 170 -3.29 0.74 11.21
N LEU A 171 -2.26 0.85 12.06
CA LEU A 171 -1.05 0.03 11.98
C LEU A 171 -1.38 -1.46 12.17
N ASN A 172 -2.28 -1.80 13.09
CA ASN A 172 -2.74 -3.17 13.27
C ASN A 172 -3.38 -3.71 11.98
N LEU A 173 -4.27 -2.95 11.33
CA LEU A 173 -4.85 -3.35 10.04
C LEU A 173 -3.78 -3.57 8.97
N ILE A 174 -2.83 -2.65 8.83
CA ILE A 174 -1.75 -2.77 7.83
C ILE A 174 -0.89 -4.01 8.12
N ALA A 175 -0.52 -4.23 9.39
CA ALA A 175 0.26 -5.40 9.79
C ALA A 175 -0.50 -6.69 9.54
N THR A 176 -1.80 -6.73 9.84
CA THR A 176 -2.66 -7.88 9.52
C THR A 176 -2.67 -8.17 8.02
N ILE A 177 -2.85 -7.17 7.16
CA ILE A 177 -2.85 -7.36 5.70
C ILE A 177 -1.50 -7.86 5.18
N VAL A 178 -0.38 -7.34 5.71
CA VAL A 178 0.96 -7.60 5.17
C VAL A 178 1.62 -8.85 5.75
N VAL A 179 1.36 -9.16 7.02
CA VAL A 179 2.10 -10.15 7.81
C VAL A 179 1.26 -11.39 8.12
N ILE A 180 -0.05 -11.25 8.30
CA ILE A 180 -0.94 -12.35 8.72
C ILE A 180 -1.77 -12.89 7.56
N GLU A 181 -2.38 -11.99 6.79
CA GLU A 181 -3.26 -12.35 5.69
C GLU A 181 -2.47 -12.64 4.41
N GLY A 182 -3.10 -13.39 3.50
CA GLY A 182 -2.58 -13.70 2.19
C GLY A 182 -3.72 -13.92 1.19
N PRO A 183 -3.40 -14.21 -0.08
CA PRO A 183 -4.43 -14.38 -1.12
C PRO A 183 -5.48 -15.44 -0.75
N GLU A 184 -5.04 -16.62 -0.29
CA GLU A 184 -5.93 -17.72 0.08
C GLU A 184 -6.65 -17.55 1.43
N THR A 185 -6.19 -16.66 2.31
CA THR A 185 -6.91 -16.40 3.57
C THR A 185 -8.05 -15.41 3.36
N MET A 186 -7.86 -14.44 2.46
CA MET A 186 -8.86 -13.44 2.10
C MET A 186 -9.89 -13.92 1.06
N SER A 187 -9.62 -15.05 0.39
CA SER A 187 -10.45 -15.63 -0.66
C SER A 187 -10.47 -17.15 -0.63
N ASP A 188 -11.67 -17.74 -0.78
CA ASP A 188 -11.82 -19.20 -0.79
C ASP A 188 -11.51 -19.77 -2.18
N LYS A 189 -10.35 -20.43 -2.32
CA LYS A 189 -9.89 -20.99 -3.60
C LYS A 189 -10.81 -22.04 -4.23
N ARG A 190 -11.76 -22.58 -3.48
CA ARG A 190 -12.75 -23.53 -4.00
C ARG A 190 -13.79 -22.85 -4.89
N TYR A 191 -13.95 -21.53 -4.76
CA TYR A 191 -15.03 -20.76 -5.40
C TYR A 191 -14.55 -19.50 -6.12
N THR A 192 -13.25 -19.20 -6.10
CA THR A 192 -12.69 -17.97 -6.68
C THR A 192 -11.47 -18.33 -7.51
N SER A 193 -11.35 -17.76 -8.71
CA SER A 193 -10.21 -18.03 -9.59
C SER A 193 -8.91 -17.44 -9.03
N GLU A 194 -7.75 -18.02 -9.34
CA GLU A 194 -6.44 -17.53 -8.86
C GLU A 194 -6.19 -16.05 -9.19
N SER A 195 -6.65 -15.60 -10.36
CA SER A 195 -6.59 -14.20 -10.78
C SER A 195 -7.43 -13.30 -9.87
N GLU A 196 -8.68 -13.66 -9.59
CA GLU A 196 -9.57 -12.91 -8.70
C GLU A 196 -9.08 -12.91 -7.24
N ILE A 197 -8.51 -14.02 -6.78
CA ILE A 197 -7.87 -14.15 -5.46
C ILE A 197 -6.72 -13.14 -5.35
N SER A 198 -5.83 -13.14 -6.34
CA SER A 198 -4.66 -12.27 -6.39
C SER A 198 -5.07 -10.79 -6.48
N LEU A 199 -6.03 -10.46 -7.34
CA LEU A 199 -6.55 -9.09 -7.49
C LEU A 199 -7.19 -8.56 -6.21
N LYS A 200 -7.90 -9.40 -5.45
CA LYS A 200 -8.48 -9.01 -4.15
C LYS A 200 -7.39 -8.62 -3.16
N TYR A 201 -6.42 -9.50 -2.97
CA TYR A 201 -5.31 -9.28 -2.03
C TYR A 201 -4.45 -8.10 -2.46
N ASP A 202 -4.03 -8.04 -3.72
CA ASP A 202 -3.16 -6.97 -4.22
C ASP A 202 -3.81 -5.58 -4.12
N ARG A 203 -5.14 -5.49 -4.25
CA ARG A 203 -5.89 -4.25 -4.01
C ARG A 203 -5.83 -3.83 -2.54
N ALA A 204 -6.15 -4.73 -1.62
CA ALA A 204 -6.07 -4.46 -0.18
C ALA A 204 -4.64 -4.09 0.25
N LEU A 205 -3.65 -4.82 -0.28
CA LEU A 205 -2.24 -4.53 -0.07
C LEU A 205 -1.89 -3.12 -0.55
N SER A 206 -2.20 -2.76 -1.80
CA SER A 206 -1.91 -1.42 -2.35
C SER A 206 -2.51 -0.28 -1.52
N SER A 207 -3.75 -0.46 -1.05
CA SER A 207 -4.42 0.50 -0.17
C SER A 207 -3.72 0.59 1.19
N SER A 208 -3.32 -0.53 1.79
CA SER A 208 -2.57 -0.55 3.06
C SER A 208 -1.20 0.13 2.96
N LEU A 209 -0.48 -0.02 1.84
CA LEU A 209 0.80 0.68 1.61
C LEU A 209 0.58 2.20 1.53
N SER A 210 -0.52 2.64 0.94
CA SER A 210 -0.89 4.06 0.89
C SER A 210 -1.22 4.62 2.28
N MET A 211 -1.89 3.84 3.13
CA MET A 211 -2.11 4.19 4.53
C MET A 211 -0.78 4.30 5.30
N LEU A 212 0.15 3.36 5.10
CA LEU A 212 1.46 3.41 5.74
C LEU A 212 2.25 4.64 5.30
N MET A 213 2.26 4.96 4.01
CA MET A 213 2.89 6.18 3.49
C MET A 213 2.30 7.44 4.13
N LYS A 214 0.99 7.46 4.38
CA LYS A 214 0.33 8.58 5.08
C LYS A 214 0.80 8.70 6.53
N LEU A 215 0.86 7.59 7.27
CA LEU A 215 1.39 7.59 8.64
C LEU A 215 2.85 8.06 8.69
N ILE A 216 3.71 7.56 7.78
CA ILE A 216 5.12 8.02 7.67
C ILE A 216 5.18 9.53 7.42
N SER A 217 4.28 10.07 6.58
CA SER A 217 4.24 11.51 6.31
C SER A 217 3.86 12.30 7.55
N LEU A 218 2.84 11.87 8.30
CA LEU A 218 2.45 12.52 9.56
C LEU A 218 3.58 12.49 10.59
N ILE A 219 4.36 11.41 10.64
CA ILE A 219 5.52 11.29 11.53
C ILE A 219 6.62 12.28 11.11
N ASN A 220 6.94 12.34 9.82
CA ASN A 220 7.96 13.26 9.31
C ASN A 220 7.55 14.73 9.41
N ASP A 221 6.24 15.01 9.42
CA ASP A 221 5.67 16.35 9.59
C ASP A 221 5.46 16.73 11.08
N ASP A 222 5.94 15.94 12.04
CA ASP A 222 5.76 16.14 13.50
C ASP A 222 4.30 16.13 13.99
N LYS A 223 3.40 15.50 13.24
CA LYS A 223 1.97 15.41 13.59
C LYS A 223 1.62 14.13 14.33
N LEU A 224 2.47 13.11 14.24
CA LEU A 224 2.29 11.80 14.84
C LEU A 224 3.61 11.30 15.45
N THR A 225 3.54 10.74 16.64
CA THR A 225 4.66 10.06 17.29
C THR A 225 4.24 8.64 17.63
N ILE A 226 5.07 7.64 17.30
CA ILE A 226 4.83 6.24 17.61
C ILE A 226 5.78 5.83 18.74
N ASP A 227 5.32 5.92 19.98
CA ASP A 227 6.13 5.63 21.16
C ASP A 227 5.92 4.21 21.71
N SER A 228 4.82 3.55 21.30
CA SER A 228 4.54 2.17 21.72
C SER A 228 5.53 1.20 21.09
N LYS A 229 6.18 0.37 21.92
CA LYS A 229 7.04 -0.73 21.45
C LYS A 229 6.28 -1.68 20.53
N GLU A 230 5.01 -1.92 20.82
CA GLU A 230 4.14 -2.79 20.03
C GLU A 230 3.96 -2.24 18.61
N ASP A 231 3.65 -0.94 18.49
CA ASP A 231 3.42 -0.31 17.18
C ASP A 231 4.71 -0.17 16.36
N LEU A 232 5.85 0.10 17.02
CA LEU A 232 7.15 0.05 16.36
C LEU A 232 7.47 -1.36 15.85
N ASN A 233 7.19 -2.40 16.64
CA ASN A 233 7.35 -3.80 16.21
C ASN A 233 6.44 -4.13 15.02
N LYS A 234 5.19 -3.63 14.99
CA LYS A 234 4.30 -3.80 13.82
C LYS A 234 4.92 -3.21 12.55
N ILE A 235 5.45 -1.98 12.63
CA ILE A 235 6.12 -1.32 11.51
C ILE A 235 7.35 -2.13 11.07
N GLU A 236 8.17 -2.59 12.00
CA GLU A 236 9.34 -3.42 11.71
C GLU A 236 8.95 -4.75 11.06
N ASN A 237 7.89 -5.41 11.52
CA ASN A 237 7.37 -6.65 10.93
C ASN A 237 6.87 -6.42 9.49
N ILE A 238 6.17 -5.32 9.24
CA ILE A 238 5.72 -4.92 7.89
C ILE A 238 6.94 -4.73 6.97
N LEU A 239 7.93 -3.93 7.41
CA LEU A 239 9.08 -3.57 6.60
C LEU A 239 10.13 -4.69 6.47
N ASN A 240 10.12 -5.69 7.36
CA ASN A 240 10.94 -6.89 7.24
C ASN A 240 10.25 -8.04 6.51
N SER A 241 8.98 -7.89 6.11
CA SER A 241 8.24 -8.92 5.38
C SER A 241 8.90 -9.24 4.04
N GLU A 242 9.50 -10.43 3.93
CA GLU A 242 10.05 -10.91 2.65
C GLU A 242 8.96 -11.07 1.59
N LEU A 243 7.76 -11.51 2.01
CA LEU A 243 6.60 -11.70 1.14
C LEU A 243 6.16 -10.38 0.50
N LEU A 244 6.20 -9.28 1.26
CA LEU A 244 5.95 -7.94 0.72
C LEU A 244 6.97 -7.59 -0.37
N TRP A 245 8.25 -7.74 -0.09
CA TRP A 245 9.30 -7.31 -1.03
C TRP A 245 9.50 -8.24 -2.21
N ASP A 246 9.06 -9.49 -2.12
CA ASP A 246 9.01 -10.39 -3.27
C ASP A 246 8.00 -9.92 -4.34
N LYS A 247 6.98 -9.14 -3.94
CA LYS A 247 6.06 -8.51 -4.88
C LYS A 247 6.73 -7.51 -5.82
N LEU A 248 7.87 -6.89 -5.44
CA LEU A 248 8.65 -6.03 -6.35
C LEU A 248 9.02 -6.76 -7.64
N GLY A 249 9.42 -8.03 -7.52
CA GLY A 249 9.80 -8.87 -8.66
C GLY A 249 8.60 -9.54 -9.32
N SER A 250 7.61 -10.03 -8.56
CA SER A 250 6.48 -10.74 -9.15
C SER A 250 5.51 -9.80 -9.88
N SER A 251 5.28 -8.58 -9.39
CA SER A 251 4.32 -7.64 -9.98
C SER A 251 4.71 -7.12 -11.38
N ILE A 252 5.86 -7.52 -11.91
CA ILE A 252 6.33 -7.18 -13.26
C ILE A 252 6.53 -8.41 -14.16
N LYS A 253 6.26 -9.62 -13.67
CA LYS A 253 6.26 -10.84 -14.50
C LYS A 253 5.01 -10.89 -15.35
N GLY A 254 5.09 -11.48 -16.54
CA GLY A 254 3.98 -11.45 -17.51
C GLY A 254 2.67 -12.07 -17.02
N ASP A 255 2.75 -13.15 -16.25
CA ASP A 255 1.61 -13.88 -15.68
C ASP A 255 1.01 -13.21 -14.44
N THR A 256 1.81 -12.47 -13.68
CA THR A 256 1.39 -11.80 -12.43
C THR A 256 1.54 -10.28 -12.48
N MET A 257 1.48 -9.69 -13.68
CA MET A 257 1.77 -8.27 -13.88
C MET A 257 0.72 -7.40 -13.20
N ASN A 258 1.18 -6.58 -12.26
CA ASN A 258 0.38 -5.62 -11.53
C ASN A 258 1.20 -4.33 -11.33
N LEU A 259 1.28 -3.52 -12.38
CA LEU A 259 2.05 -2.28 -12.37
C LEU A 259 1.57 -1.25 -11.32
N PRO A 260 0.27 -1.12 -11.01
CA PRO A 260 -0.18 -0.28 -9.89
C PRO A 260 0.39 -0.70 -8.54
N LEU A 261 0.40 -2.01 -8.23
CA LEU A 261 1.02 -2.52 -7.00
C LEU A 261 2.54 -2.29 -7.01
N PHE A 262 3.20 -2.59 -8.14
CA PHE A 262 4.63 -2.33 -8.30
C PHE A 262 4.98 -0.85 -8.03
N LYS A 263 4.20 0.08 -8.59
CA LYS A 263 4.35 1.51 -8.33
C LYS A 263 4.14 1.87 -6.86
N SER A 264 3.15 1.28 -6.21
CA SER A 264 2.86 1.52 -4.79
C SER A 264 4.00 1.06 -3.89
N LEU A 265 4.62 -0.08 -4.19
CA LEU A 265 5.82 -0.58 -3.50
C LEU A 265 7.00 0.38 -3.69
N LEU A 266 7.26 0.83 -4.92
CA LEU A 266 8.31 1.81 -5.21
C LEU A 266 8.09 3.14 -4.47
N MET A 267 6.85 3.64 -4.44
CA MET A 267 6.50 4.85 -3.71
C MET A 267 6.70 4.69 -2.19
N LEU A 268 6.37 3.53 -1.63
CA LEU A 268 6.65 3.24 -0.22
C LEU A 268 8.15 3.25 0.05
N LEU A 269 8.97 2.63 -0.80
CA LEU A 269 10.42 2.67 -0.67
C LEU A 269 10.96 4.10 -0.68
N SER A 270 10.53 4.91 -1.65
CA SER A 270 10.87 6.33 -1.68
C SER A 270 10.44 7.03 -0.40
N ARG A 271 9.23 6.78 0.11
CA ARG A 271 8.72 7.44 1.32
C ARG A 271 9.51 7.06 2.58
N VAL A 272 9.90 5.79 2.71
CA VAL A 272 10.66 5.29 3.86
C VAL A 272 12.07 5.88 3.87
N PHE A 273 12.75 5.90 2.72
CA PHE A 273 14.17 6.25 2.62
C PHE A 273 14.45 7.67 2.10
N ASP A 274 13.43 8.52 1.94
CA ASP A 274 13.65 9.92 1.56
C ASP A 274 14.40 10.67 2.67
N MET A 275 15.58 11.19 2.33
CA MET A 275 16.46 11.97 3.21
C MET A 275 16.65 13.40 2.71
N ASN A 276 15.82 13.87 1.77
CA ASN A 276 15.87 15.26 1.29
C ASN A 276 15.49 16.27 2.38
N LYS A 277 14.76 15.81 3.40
CA LYS A 277 14.51 16.50 4.66
C LYS A 277 14.87 15.56 5.81
N THR A 278 14.85 16.08 7.04
CA THR A 278 14.97 15.25 8.24
C THR A 278 13.89 14.17 8.23
N ASN A 279 14.30 12.91 8.26
CA ASN A 279 13.40 11.77 8.28
C ASN A 279 13.27 11.26 9.71
N LYS A 280 12.20 11.69 10.38
CA LYS A 280 11.92 11.35 11.79
C LYS A 280 11.38 9.95 11.95
N PHE A 281 10.79 9.40 10.89
CA PHE A 281 10.32 8.02 10.86
C PHE A 281 11.50 7.04 11.01
N ILE A 282 12.55 7.15 10.19
CA ILE A 282 13.67 6.20 10.26
C ILE A 282 14.41 6.23 11.61
N ALA A 283 14.40 7.37 12.30
CA ALA A 283 15.04 7.52 13.60
C ALA A 283 14.35 6.68 14.70
N GLN A 284 13.09 6.30 14.48
CA GLN A 284 12.29 5.47 15.40
C GLN A 284 12.46 3.96 15.12
N ILE A 285 12.96 3.59 13.95
CA ILE A 285 13.07 2.19 13.51
C ILE A 285 14.43 1.60 13.91
N LYS A 286 14.43 0.53 14.71
CA LYS A 286 15.67 -0.04 15.27
C LYS A 286 16.50 -0.73 14.20
N ASP A 287 15.88 -1.56 13.35
CA ASP A 287 16.58 -2.32 12.32
C ASP A 287 16.45 -1.71 10.91
N ILE A 288 16.46 -0.38 10.79
CA ILE A 288 16.39 0.27 9.47
C ILE A 288 17.57 -0.13 8.55
N LYS A 289 18.73 -0.51 9.11
CA LYS A 289 19.87 -1.02 8.35
C LYS A 289 19.62 -2.42 7.77
N GLY A 290 19.01 -3.32 8.54
CA GLY A 290 18.57 -4.63 8.07
C GLY A 290 17.50 -4.52 7.01
N ILE A 291 16.49 -3.67 7.23
CA ILE A 291 15.42 -3.37 6.28
C ILE A 291 16.00 -2.84 4.96
N TYR A 292 16.88 -1.83 5.00
CA TYR A 292 17.55 -1.29 3.80
C TYR A 292 18.34 -2.37 3.04
N LYS A 293 19.07 -3.23 3.76
CA LYS A 293 19.79 -4.37 3.18
C LYS A 293 18.88 -5.37 2.49
N THR A 294 17.77 -5.75 3.12
CA THR A 294 16.80 -6.71 2.57
C THR A 294 16.15 -6.15 1.32
N ILE A 295 15.64 -4.92 1.39
CA ILE A 295 15.00 -4.24 0.27
C ILE A 295 15.96 -4.10 -0.92
N SER A 296 17.19 -3.63 -0.68
CA SER A 296 18.19 -3.46 -1.74
C SER A 296 18.44 -4.77 -2.48
N LYS A 297 18.62 -5.88 -1.75
CA LYS A 297 18.80 -7.21 -2.35
C LYS A 297 17.59 -7.68 -3.16
N ARG A 298 16.37 -7.40 -2.70
CA ARG A 298 15.13 -7.77 -3.40
C ARG A 298 14.93 -6.90 -4.64
N PHE A 299 15.31 -5.62 -4.60
CA PHE A 299 15.24 -4.71 -5.74
C PHE A 299 16.05 -5.22 -6.94
N PHE A 300 17.28 -5.70 -6.74
CA PHE A 300 18.09 -6.26 -7.84
C PHE A 300 17.58 -7.59 -8.42
N LYS A 301 16.48 -8.15 -7.90
CA LYS A 301 15.75 -9.27 -8.51
C LYS A 301 14.73 -8.81 -9.58
N ILE A 302 14.43 -7.52 -9.66
CA ILE A 302 13.53 -6.94 -10.67
C ILE A 302 14.13 -7.13 -12.06
N LYS A 303 13.39 -7.77 -12.97
CA LYS A 303 13.77 -7.96 -14.37
C LYS A 303 12.70 -7.34 -15.27
N LEU A 304 12.95 -6.12 -15.75
CA LEU A 304 12.05 -5.49 -16.72
C LEU A 304 12.17 -6.23 -18.05
N VAL A 305 11.04 -6.63 -18.62
CA VAL A 305 10.98 -7.36 -19.88
C VAL A 305 11.15 -6.37 -21.03
N ASN A 306 12.18 -6.57 -21.85
CA ASN A 306 12.33 -5.87 -23.12
C ASN A 306 12.08 -6.86 -24.25
N ASP A 307 10.85 -6.92 -24.77
CA ASP A 307 10.61 -7.72 -25.97
C ASP A 307 11.17 -6.99 -27.19
N SER A 308 12.40 -7.32 -27.56
CA SER A 308 13.08 -6.76 -28.72
C SER A 308 12.38 -7.04 -30.06
N LYS A 309 11.32 -7.88 -30.06
CA LYS A 309 10.52 -8.20 -31.26
C LYS A 309 9.27 -7.32 -31.41
N SER A 310 8.89 -6.53 -30.41
CA SER A 310 7.79 -5.58 -30.54
C SER A 310 8.26 -4.15 -30.27
N SER A 311 7.93 -3.23 -31.18
CA SER A 311 8.20 -1.78 -31.05
C SER A 311 7.46 -1.13 -29.86
N SER A 312 6.73 -1.92 -29.07
CA SER A 312 5.85 -1.53 -27.98
C SER A 312 6.13 -2.25 -26.65
N GLY A 313 7.11 -3.17 -26.59
CA GLY A 313 7.34 -4.02 -25.41
C GLY A 313 7.66 -3.25 -24.12
N ALA A 314 8.48 -2.19 -24.19
CA ALA A 314 8.83 -1.38 -23.02
C ALA A 314 7.73 -0.37 -22.62
N ILE A 315 6.78 -0.05 -23.51
CA ILE A 315 5.74 0.97 -23.28
C ILE A 315 4.85 0.61 -22.08
N ILE A 316 4.73 -0.68 -21.77
CA ILE A 316 4.00 -1.16 -20.59
C ILE A 316 4.50 -0.48 -19.30
N TYR A 317 5.79 -0.12 -19.22
CA TYR A 317 6.36 0.51 -18.03
C TYR A 317 6.25 2.05 -18.00
N SER A 318 5.68 2.68 -19.03
CA SER A 318 5.54 4.15 -19.14
C SER A 318 5.01 4.84 -17.87
N ASN A 319 4.04 4.21 -17.20
CA ASN A 319 3.39 4.77 -15.99
C ASN A 319 4.16 4.56 -14.68
N VAL A 320 5.24 3.77 -14.71
CA VAL A 320 6.04 3.40 -13.52
C VAL A 320 7.51 3.73 -13.65
N ILE A 321 8.05 3.90 -14.87
CA ILE A 321 9.48 4.06 -15.12
C ILE A 321 10.09 5.28 -14.42
N LEU A 322 9.36 6.41 -14.36
CA LEU A 322 9.82 7.61 -13.64
C LEU A 322 9.92 7.34 -12.13
N GLN A 323 8.92 6.67 -11.55
CA GLN A 323 8.94 6.31 -10.14
C GLN A 323 10.04 5.28 -9.86
N PHE A 324 10.28 4.35 -10.78
CA PHE A 324 11.34 3.34 -10.68
C PHE A 324 12.73 3.99 -10.56
N TRP A 325 13.07 4.91 -11.46
CA TRP A 325 14.34 5.65 -11.39
C TRP A 325 14.43 6.58 -10.19
N SER A 326 13.34 7.29 -9.86
CA SER A 326 13.28 8.09 -8.63
C SER A 326 13.55 7.25 -7.37
N THR A 327 13.07 6.01 -7.34
CA THR A 327 13.32 5.08 -6.23
C THR A 327 14.78 4.62 -6.19
N ILE A 328 15.39 4.30 -7.34
CA ILE A 328 16.82 3.98 -7.42
C ILE A 328 17.66 5.15 -6.89
N ILE A 329 17.35 6.37 -7.30
CA ILE A 329 18.03 7.58 -6.81
C ILE A 329 17.86 7.68 -5.30
N THR A 330 16.64 7.54 -4.78
CA THR A 330 16.37 7.62 -3.33
C THR A 330 17.18 6.59 -2.54
N LEU A 331 17.21 5.34 -3.00
CA LEU A 331 17.95 4.27 -2.35
C LEU A 331 19.47 4.48 -2.44
N THR A 332 19.96 5.05 -3.55
CA THR A 332 21.38 5.36 -3.74
C THR A 332 21.81 6.52 -2.84
N ASP A 333 21.04 7.60 -2.81
CA ASP A 333 21.27 8.79 -1.97
C ASP A 333 21.20 8.47 -0.47
N PHE A 334 20.44 7.43 -0.09
CA PHE A 334 20.19 7.13 1.31
C PHE A 334 21.48 6.93 2.10
N SER A 335 22.45 6.14 1.64
CA SER A 335 23.69 5.90 2.41
C SER A 335 24.49 7.20 2.64
N ILE A 336 24.52 8.06 1.63
CA ILE A 336 25.21 9.35 1.63
C ILE A 336 24.53 10.29 2.64
N LYS A 337 23.24 10.59 2.41
CA LYS A 337 22.49 11.57 3.20
C LYS A 337 22.19 11.10 4.62
N ALA A 338 21.97 9.80 4.81
CA ALA A 338 21.82 9.23 6.15
C ALA A 338 23.11 9.40 6.97
N SER A 339 24.27 9.19 6.35
CA SER A 339 25.56 9.39 7.02
C SER A 339 25.78 10.85 7.41
N ASP A 340 25.40 11.80 6.55
CA ASP A 340 25.46 13.24 6.84
C ASP A 340 24.53 13.64 8.00
N GLN A 341 23.44 12.88 8.21
CA GLN A 341 22.52 13.04 9.35
C GLN A 341 22.88 12.14 10.56
N GLY A 342 24.11 11.61 10.62
CA GLY A 342 24.62 10.81 11.74
C GLY A 342 24.25 9.32 11.71
N PHE A 343 23.55 8.87 10.67
CA PHE A 343 23.11 7.48 10.50
C PHE A 343 24.03 6.72 9.53
N LYS A 344 25.11 6.14 10.04
CA LYS A 344 26.11 5.44 9.21
C LYS A 344 25.59 4.12 8.64
N VAL A 345 25.59 4.00 7.31
CA VAL A 345 25.28 2.77 6.57
C VAL A 345 26.58 2.20 5.97
N LYS A 346 26.90 0.93 6.25
CA LYS A 346 28.20 0.33 5.85
C LYS A 346 28.33 0.01 4.36
N LYS A 347 27.21 -0.25 3.69
CA LYS A 347 27.15 -0.67 2.28
C LYS A 347 26.04 0.11 1.61
N ASN A 348 26.34 0.81 0.53
CA ASN A 348 25.32 1.50 -0.25
C ASN A 348 24.46 0.51 -1.05
N PHE A 349 23.42 1.04 -1.69
CA PHE A 349 22.47 0.29 -2.51
C PHE A 349 23.17 -0.65 -3.50
N TRP A 350 24.20 -0.16 -4.19
CA TRP A 350 24.91 -0.90 -5.23
C TRP A 350 25.84 -1.98 -4.67
N ASN A 351 26.56 -1.70 -3.57
CA ASN A 351 27.32 -2.74 -2.86
C ASN A 351 26.41 -3.90 -2.39
N LEU A 352 25.17 -3.59 -1.99
CA LEU A 352 24.19 -4.57 -1.54
C LEU A 352 23.63 -5.42 -2.67
N GLY A 353 23.62 -4.90 -3.90
CA GLY A 353 23.31 -5.66 -5.12
C GLY A 353 24.38 -6.66 -5.52
N GLY A 354 25.63 -6.47 -5.06
CA GLY A 354 26.76 -7.35 -5.34
C GLY A 354 27.02 -7.48 -6.84
N SER A 355 27.34 -8.69 -7.30
CA SER A 355 27.67 -8.96 -8.72
C SER A 355 26.54 -8.67 -9.72
N LYS A 356 25.30 -8.48 -9.25
CA LYS A 356 24.16 -8.16 -10.13
C LYS A 356 24.00 -6.67 -10.38
N ALA A 357 24.60 -5.81 -9.54
CA ALA A 357 24.29 -4.39 -9.48
C ALA A 357 24.56 -3.67 -10.82
N VAL A 358 25.79 -3.80 -11.32
CA VAL A 358 26.26 -3.20 -12.57
C VAL A 358 25.46 -3.72 -13.77
N GLY A 359 25.32 -5.04 -13.90
CA GLY A 359 24.56 -5.64 -15.00
C GLY A 359 23.10 -5.17 -15.03
N ARG A 360 22.44 -5.10 -13.86
CA ARG A 360 21.06 -4.60 -13.75
C ARG A 360 20.94 -3.12 -14.10
N PHE A 361 21.91 -2.30 -13.70
CA PHE A 361 21.91 -0.88 -14.06
C PHE A 361 21.83 -0.69 -15.59
N TYR A 362 22.71 -1.31 -16.37
CA TYR A 362 22.66 -1.17 -17.83
C TYR A 362 21.44 -1.87 -18.46
N GLU A 363 20.96 -2.97 -17.90
CA GLU A 363 19.70 -3.56 -18.35
C GLU A 363 18.53 -2.58 -18.20
N TYR A 364 18.41 -1.91 -17.04
CA TYR A 364 17.40 -0.88 -16.82
C TYR A 364 17.63 0.33 -17.73
N LEU A 365 18.88 0.75 -17.93
CA LEU A 365 19.21 1.86 -18.81
C LEU A 365 18.77 1.59 -20.26
N ARG A 366 18.93 0.36 -20.74
CA ARG A 366 18.50 -0.07 -22.08
C ARG A 366 16.98 -0.05 -22.29
N ILE A 367 16.19 -0.19 -21.23
CA ILE A 367 14.72 -0.07 -21.29
C ILE A 367 14.32 1.34 -21.73
N GLY A 368 15.11 2.35 -21.35
CA GLY A 368 14.90 3.74 -21.75
C GLY A 368 13.68 4.37 -21.08
N SER A 369 13.19 5.46 -21.68
CA SER A 369 12.06 6.23 -21.15
C SER A 369 10.70 5.53 -21.30
N CYS A 370 10.60 4.43 -22.05
CA CYS A 370 9.31 3.76 -22.29
C CYS A 370 8.20 4.69 -22.85
N ASN A 371 8.55 5.69 -23.66
CA ASN A 371 7.64 6.77 -24.09
C ASN A 371 7.03 7.58 -22.93
N SER A 372 7.69 7.64 -21.77
CA SER A 372 7.30 8.51 -20.66
C SER A 372 7.69 9.96 -20.91
N ASP A 373 7.44 10.80 -19.90
CA ASP A 373 7.85 12.22 -19.88
C ASP A 373 9.38 12.40 -20.02
N PRO A 374 9.86 13.45 -20.72
CA PRO A 374 11.28 13.84 -20.79
C PRO A 374 11.99 14.03 -19.45
N ILE A 375 11.25 14.27 -18.36
CA ILE A 375 11.78 14.22 -16.97
C ILE A 375 12.60 12.95 -16.72
N TYR A 376 12.34 11.85 -17.45
CA TYR A 376 13.20 10.67 -17.46
C TYR A 376 14.70 11.01 -17.55
N TYR A 377 15.11 11.83 -18.54
CA TYR A 377 16.54 12.13 -18.73
C TYR A 377 17.10 12.97 -17.59
N GLN A 378 16.30 13.85 -16.99
CA GLN A 378 16.69 14.60 -15.79
C GLN A 378 16.92 13.68 -14.59
N LEU A 379 16.07 12.65 -14.42
CA LEU A 379 16.27 11.63 -13.38
C LEU A 379 17.56 10.84 -13.62
N ILE A 380 17.85 10.47 -14.86
CA ILE A 380 19.09 9.79 -15.19
C ILE A 380 20.29 10.68 -14.89
N CYS A 381 20.31 11.94 -15.34
CA CYS A 381 21.39 12.88 -15.01
C CYS A 381 21.59 12.98 -13.50
N LYS A 382 20.51 13.15 -12.73
CA LYS A 382 20.55 13.18 -11.27
C LYS A 382 21.17 11.91 -10.68
N LEU A 383 20.91 10.73 -11.24
CA LEU A 383 21.53 9.49 -10.77
C LEU A 383 23.05 9.50 -11.01
N PHE A 384 23.51 10.02 -12.16
CA PHE A 384 24.94 10.18 -12.44
C PHE A 384 25.60 11.19 -11.49
N ASP A 385 24.92 12.29 -11.15
CA ASP A 385 25.42 13.23 -10.12
C ASP A 385 25.63 12.51 -8.78
N VAL A 386 24.68 11.65 -8.39
CA VAL A 386 24.80 10.85 -7.16
C VAL A 386 25.94 9.82 -7.26
N PHE A 387 26.15 9.20 -8.43
CA PHE A 387 27.30 8.32 -8.64
C PHE A 387 28.63 9.04 -8.51
N GLN A 388 28.73 10.28 -9.00
CA GLN A 388 29.92 11.09 -8.84
C GLN A 388 30.23 11.33 -7.36
N VAL A 389 29.22 11.69 -6.55
CA VAL A 389 29.40 11.88 -5.10
C VAL A 389 29.86 10.59 -4.41
N LEU A 390 29.33 9.43 -4.81
CA LEU A 390 29.79 8.12 -4.28
C LEU A 390 31.24 7.83 -4.65
N TYR A 391 31.63 8.13 -5.88
CA TYR A 391 33.00 7.98 -6.36
C TYR A 391 33.97 8.87 -5.56
N GLU A 392 33.62 10.13 -5.35
CA GLU A 392 34.42 11.08 -4.56
C GLU A 392 34.55 10.70 -3.09
N LYS A 393 33.54 10.00 -2.52
CA LYS A 393 33.57 9.50 -1.13
C LYS A 393 34.28 8.13 -0.98
N GLU A 394 34.91 7.61 -2.04
CA GLU A 394 35.59 6.30 -2.08
C GLU A 394 34.70 5.11 -1.65
N GLU A 395 33.39 5.19 -1.86
CA GLU A 395 32.51 4.04 -1.59
C GLU A 395 32.68 2.99 -2.70
N GLU A 396 33.28 1.84 -2.36
CA GLU A 396 33.86 0.77 -3.20
C GLU A 396 33.01 0.14 -4.35
N ALA A 397 31.82 0.65 -4.70
CA ALA A 397 31.07 0.21 -5.89
C ALA A 397 31.07 1.28 -6.98
N ALA A 398 32.10 1.27 -7.83
CA ALA A 398 32.04 1.95 -9.12
C ALA A 398 30.99 1.25 -10.00
N VAL A 399 29.77 1.81 -10.05
CA VAL A 399 28.69 1.33 -10.94
C VAL A 399 28.94 1.77 -12.38
N VAL A 400 29.50 2.96 -12.52
CA VAL A 400 29.90 3.63 -13.75
C VAL A 400 31.39 3.99 -13.60
N ASP A 401 32.21 3.66 -14.58
CA ASP A 401 33.58 4.13 -14.68
C ASP A 401 33.63 5.44 -15.45
N PHE A 402 33.72 6.55 -14.73
CA PHE A 402 33.78 7.90 -15.32
C PHE A 402 35.06 8.17 -16.13
N VAL A 403 36.07 7.29 -16.08
CA VAL A 403 37.32 7.42 -16.83
C VAL A 403 37.33 6.52 -18.07
N SER A 404 36.39 5.59 -18.19
CA SER A 404 36.30 4.67 -19.34
C SER A 404 35.71 5.36 -20.57
N GLU A 405 36.54 5.53 -21.61
CA GLU A 405 36.11 6.05 -22.91
C GLU A 405 35.08 5.12 -23.58
N ASP A 406 35.32 3.80 -23.56
CA ASP A 406 34.40 2.79 -24.08
C ASP A 406 33.01 2.87 -23.41
N GLU A 407 32.99 3.05 -22.08
CA GLU A 407 31.74 3.16 -21.34
C GLU A 407 31.01 4.47 -21.64
N PHE A 408 31.75 5.58 -21.74
CA PHE A 408 31.21 6.87 -22.14
C PHE A 408 30.58 6.80 -23.54
N GLU A 409 31.28 6.26 -24.54
CA GLU A 409 30.77 6.07 -25.90
C GLU A 409 29.52 5.19 -25.91
N TYR A 410 29.51 4.11 -25.12
CA TYR A 410 28.36 3.22 -25.01
C TYR A 410 27.12 3.94 -24.44
N ILE A 411 27.27 4.64 -23.31
CA ILE A 411 26.16 5.32 -22.62
C ILE A 411 25.63 6.47 -23.48
N THR A 412 26.52 7.31 -24.03
CA THR A 412 26.12 8.44 -24.87
C THR A 412 25.46 7.97 -26.16
N GLY A 413 25.99 6.94 -26.81
CA GLY A 413 25.37 6.30 -27.98
C GLY A 413 24.00 5.73 -27.68
N LEU A 414 23.83 5.09 -26.51
CA LEU A 414 22.53 4.58 -26.05
C LEU A 414 21.52 5.72 -25.86
N PHE A 415 21.89 6.80 -25.17
CA PHE A 415 20.99 7.94 -24.96
C PHE A 415 20.66 8.66 -26.25
N LEU A 416 21.63 8.85 -27.15
CA LEU A 416 21.38 9.47 -28.45
C LEU A 416 20.37 8.66 -29.27
N LYS A 417 20.48 7.33 -29.24
CA LYS A 417 19.52 6.42 -29.89
C LYS A 417 18.14 6.52 -29.25
N GLN A 418 18.06 6.51 -27.91
CA GLN A 418 16.79 6.64 -27.18
C GLN A 418 16.13 8.00 -27.43
N PHE A 419 16.90 9.08 -27.39
CA PHE A 419 16.41 10.44 -27.60
C PHE A 419 15.90 10.61 -29.03
N THR A 420 16.70 10.26 -30.04
CA THR A 420 16.29 10.35 -31.46
C THR A 420 15.02 9.54 -31.75
N SER A 421 14.89 8.36 -31.14
CA SER A 421 13.70 7.51 -31.31
C SER A 421 12.43 8.09 -30.66
N ASN A 422 12.59 8.88 -29.60
CA ASN A 422 11.49 9.45 -28.82
C ASN A 422 11.19 10.92 -29.17
N GLN A 423 12.13 11.64 -29.78
CA GLN A 423 12.01 13.06 -30.14
C GLN A 423 10.72 13.39 -30.92
N PRO A 424 10.25 12.57 -31.88
CA PRO A 424 8.99 12.85 -32.59
C PRO A 424 7.72 12.71 -31.72
N ARG A 425 7.85 12.11 -30.53
CA ARG A 425 6.75 11.75 -29.63
C ARG A 425 6.65 12.67 -28.41
N PHE A 426 7.68 13.46 -28.13
CA PHE A 426 7.61 14.47 -27.09
C PHE A 426 6.70 15.62 -27.55
N LYS A 427 5.80 16.08 -26.67
CA LYS A 427 5.02 17.30 -26.95
C LYS A 427 6.00 18.48 -27.06
N ALA A 428 5.68 19.48 -27.88
CA ALA A 428 6.54 20.66 -28.08
C ALA A 428 6.88 21.42 -26.78
N SER A 429 6.08 21.27 -25.73
CA SER A 429 6.35 21.83 -24.38
C SER A 429 7.37 21.03 -23.56
N ALA A 430 7.86 19.91 -24.09
CA ALA A 430 8.71 18.93 -23.42
C ALA A 430 10.05 18.72 -24.17
N LEU A 431 10.20 19.34 -25.34
CA LEU A 431 11.48 19.63 -26.01
C LEU A 431 12.04 20.94 -25.45
#